data_AF-A0A7X9PIB4-F1
#
_entry.id   AF-A0A7X9PIB4-F1
#
_cell.length_a   1.000
_cell.length_b   1.000
_cell.length_c   1.000
_cell.angle_alpha   90.00
_cell.angle_beta   90.00
_cell.angle_gamma   90.00
#
_symmetry.space_group_name_H-M   'P 1'
#
loop_
_entity.id
_entity.type
_entity.pdbx_description
1 polymer ?
#
loop_
_entity_poly.entity_id
_entity_poly.type
_entity_poly.pdbx_seq_one_letter_code
_entity_poly.pdbx_strand_id
1 'polypeptide(L)'
;NQSLKTDNVLLVGLQPRLLEKLTELKNVRVCDLNPDNIGTSKCGVVVDGPERFFDNAKWAGAIFATGSTVVNGTIDEIVDTDRDTCFYGVTITGVASLLGLKQYCFMTEAL
;
A
#
# COMPACT_ATOMS: atom_id res chain seq x y z
N ASN A 1 2.18 18.67 15.91
CA ASN A 1 2.83 19.04 14.64
C ASN A 1 3.16 17.81 13.82
N GLN A 2 2.25 17.37 12.95
CA GLN A 2 2.61 16.49 11.82
C GLN A 2 1.58 16.70 10.71
N SER A 3 1.80 17.75 9.93
CA SER A 3 1.14 17.92 8.63
C SER A 3 1.67 16.81 7.73
N LEU A 4 0.79 15.99 7.16
CA LEU A 4 1.14 15.01 6.11
C LEU A 4 1.95 15.74 5.04
N LYS A 5 3.23 15.38 4.92
CA LYS A 5 4.25 16.25 4.29
C LYS A 5 4.28 16.16 2.76
N THR A 6 3.44 15.31 2.15
CA THR A 6 3.41 15.09 0.69
C THR A 6 2.06 14.48 0.27
N ASP A 7 1.56 14.82 -0.93
CA ASP A 7 0.38 14.21 -1.55
C ASP A 7 0.68 12.88 -2.27
N ASN A 8 1.87 12.31 -2.06
CA ASN A 8 2.34 11.11 -2.72
C ASN A 8 2.03 9.88 -1.87
N VAL A 9 1.41 8.88 -2.48
CA VAL A 9 1.08 7.61 -1.84
C VAL A 9 1.66 6.44 -2.63
N LEU A 10 2.16 5.44 -1.91
CA LEU A 10 2.58 4.17 -2.49
C LEU A 10 1.50 3.12 -2.22
N LEU A 11 1.05 2.42 -3.25
CA LEU A 11 0.21 1.23 -3.15
C LEU A 11 1.09 -0.02 -3.35
N VAL A 12 1.18 -0.88 -2.33
CA VAL A 12 1.91 -2.15 -2.37
C VAL A 12 0.92 -3.30 -2.51
N GLY A 13 0.94 -3.96 -3.67
CA GLY A 13 -0.02 -4.96 -4.11
C GLY A 13 -1.17 -4.33 -4.91
N LEU A 14 -1.28 -4.58 -6.20
CA LEU A 14 -2.29 -3.93 -7.03
C LEU A 14 -3.71 -4.30 -6.56
N GLN A 15 -4.45 -3.30 -6.08
CA GLN A 15 -5.89 -3.38 -5.82
C GLN A 15 -6.59 -2.35 -6.72
N PRO A 16 -7.21 -2.76 -7.85
CA PRO A 16 -7.67 -1.83 -8.89
C PRO A 16 -8.64 -0.74 -8.41
N ARG A 17 -9.57 -1.06 -7.51
CA ARG A 17 -10.56 -0.08 -7.01
C ARG A 17 -9.95 0.97 -6.08
N LEU A 18 -9.03 0.55 -5.22
CA LEU A 18 -8.28 1.43 -4.33
C LEU A 18 -7.33 2.30 -5.15
N LEU A 19 -6.67 1.74 -6.16
CA LEU A 19 -5.85 2.51 -7.09
C LEU A 19 -6.66 3.62 -7.75
N GLU A 20 -7.83 3.30 -8.32
CA GLU A 20 -8.75 4.27 -8.93
C GLU A 20 -9.06 5.42 -7.95
N LYS A 21 -9.48 5.10 -6.72
CA LYS A 21 -9.79 6.11 -5.70
C LYS A 21 -8.59 6.91 -5.21
N LEU A 22 -7.42 6.29 -5.09
CA LEU A 22 -6.21 7.02 -4.74
C LEU A 22 -5.79 7.98 -5.86
N THR A 23 -5.91 7.57 -7.13
CA THR A 23 -5.55 8.42 -8.28
C THR A 23 -6.48 9.62 -8.47
N GLU A 24 -7.73 9.55 -7.98
CA GLU A 24 -8.64 10.71 -7.95
C GLU A 24 -8.18 11.81 -6.99
N LEU A 25 -7.36 11.48 -5.98
CA LEU A 25 -7.09 12.35 -4.82
C LEU A 25 -5.61 12.65 -4.59
N LYS A 26 -4.71 11.81 -5.10
CA LYS A 26 -3.28 11.77 -4.73
C LYS A 26 -2.40 11.40 -5.92
N ASN A 27 -1.10 11.69 -5.80
CA ASN A 27 -0.11 11.15 -6.72
C ASN A 27 0.24 9.72 -6.29
N VAL A 28 0.04 8.74 -7.16
CA VAL A 28 0.17 7.32 -6.79
C VAL A 28 1.33 6.67 -7.53
N ARG A 29 2.12 5.87 -6.81
CA ARG A 29 2.95 4.82 -7.38
C ARG A 29 2.47 3.46 -6.89
N VAL A 30 2.69 2.42 -7.70
CA VAL A 30 2.27 1.05 -7.38
C VAL A 30 3.47 0.13 -7.47
N CYS A 31 3.63 -0.75 -6.49
CA CYS A 31 4.54 -1.91 -6.55
C CYS A 31 3.73 -3.21 -6.44
N ASP A 32 4.11 -4.24 -7.20
CA ASP A 32 3.50 -5.57 -7.11
C ASP A 32 4.57 -6.67 -7.25
N LEU A 33 4.28 -7.86 -6.73
CA LEU A 33 5.12 -9.05 -6.89
C LEU A 33 4.66 -9.96 -8.03
N ASN A 34 3.42 -9.81 -8.49
CA ASN A 34 2.88 -10.60 -9.59
C ASN A 34 3.48 -10.12 -10.94
N PRO A 35 4.26 -10.96 -11.65
CA PRO A 35 4.85 -10.60 -12.94
C PRO A 35 3.83 -10.16 -13.98
N ASP A 36 2.59 -10.67 -13.92
CA ASP A 36 1.53 -10.29 -14.86
C ASP A 36 1.04 -8.85 -14.66
N ASN A 37 1.23 -8.29 -13.45
CA ASN A 37 0.89 -6.90 -13.14
C ASN A 37 2.02 -5.95 -13.52
N ILE A 38 3.28 -6.36 -13.36
CA ILE A 38 4.46 -5.51 -13.52
C ILE A 38 4.57 -4.99 -14.97
N GLY A 39 4.86 -3.69 -15.11
CA GLY A 39 4.94 -3.01 -16.40
C GLY A 39 3.58 -2.69 -17.04
N THR A 40 2.48 -3.20 -16.50
CA THR A 40 1.13 -2.82 -16.98
C THR A 40 0.76 -1.42 -16.49
N SER A 41 -0.07 -0.72 -17.27
CA SER A 41 -0.65 0.56 -16.86
C SER A 41 -2.08 0.35 -16.37
N LYS A 42 -2.39 0.85 -15.17
CA LYS A 42 -3.71 0.83 -14.54
C LYS A 42 -4.01 2.23 -14.00
N CYS A 43 -5.16 2.79 -14.37
CA CYS A 43 -5.51 4.17 -13.98
C CYS A 43 -4.43 5.21 -14.35
N GLY A 44 -3.68 4.98 -15.45
CA GLY A 44 -2.57 5.84 -15.88
C GLY A 44 -1.27 5.67 -15.10
N VAL A 45 -1.21 4.74 -14.13
CA VAL A 45 -0.03 4.43 -13.32
C VAL A 45 0.60 3.12 -13.78
N VAL A 46 1.91 3.14 -14.04
CA VAL A 46 2.67 1.92 -14.33
C VAL A 46 2.95 1.18 -13.03
N VAL A 47 2.73 -0.14 -13.03
CA VAL A 47 3.04 -1.00 -11.88
C VAL A 47 4.52 -1.35 -11.90
N ASP A 48 5.25 -0.88 -10.90
CA ASP A 48 6.66 -1.23 -10.68
C ASP A 48 6.80 -2.62 -10.03
N GLY A 49 7.95 -3.26 -10.21
CA GLY A 49 8.31 -4.48 -9.47
C GLY A 49 8.86 -4.20 -8.07
N PRO A 50 9.22 -5.26 -7.32
CA PRO A 50 9.78 -5.13 -5.96
C PRO A 50 11.11 -4.36 -5.90
N GLU A 51 11.91 -4.39 -6.98
CA GLU A 51 13.19 -3.70 -7.05
C GLU A 51 13.09 -2.18 -6.90
N ARG A 52 11.89 -1.63 -7.09
CA ARG A 52 11.58 -0.19 -6.97
C ARG A 52 11.00 0.19 -5.62
N PHE A 53 10.76 -0.78 -4.73
CA PHE A 53 10.04 -0.57 -3.48
C PHE A 53 10.66 0.55 -2.63
N PHE A 54 11.95 0.49 -2.33
CA PHE A 54 12.62 1.47 -1.47
C PHE A 54 12.60 2.89 -2.05
N ASP A 55 12.80 3.03 -3.36
CA ASP A 55 12.72 4.33 -4.04
C ASP A 55 11.30 4.91 -3.97
N ASN A 56 10.30 4.05 -4.17
CA ASN A 56 8.90 4.43 -4.10
C ASN A 56 8.46 4.77 -2.67
N ALA A 57 8.91 4.01 -1.67
CA ALA A 57 8.64 4.27 -0.27
C ALA A 57 9.30 5.57 0.21
N LYS A 58 10.52 5.85 -0.25
CA LYS A 58 11.22 7.12 0.04
C LYS A 58 10.47 8.33 -0.50
N TRP A 59 9.89 8.20 -1.69
CA TRP A 59 9.09 9.21 -2.38
C TRP A 59 7.71 9.45 -1.73
N ALA A 60 7.12 8.40 -1.17
CA ALA A 60 5.78 8.44 -0.59
C ALA A 60 5.73 9.11 0.79
N GLY A 61 4.65 9.86 1.04
CA GLY A 61 4.28 10.35 2.36
C GLY A 61 3.53 9.31 3.19
N ALA A 62 2.81 8.40 2.53
CA ALA A 62 2.08 7.29 3.14
C ALA A 62 2.10 6.04 2.25
N ILE A 63 1.96 4.87 2.87
CA ILE A 63 1.94 3.56 2.20
C ILE A 63 0.59 2.88 2.47
N PHE A 64 -0.04 2.37 1.41
CA PHE A 64 -1.16 1.44 1.49
C PHE A 64 -0.66 0.06 1.08
N ALA A 65 -0.64 -0.90 2.00
CA ALA A 65 -0.05 -2.21 1.73
C ALA A 65 -1.07 -3.35 1.87
N THR A 66 -1.05 -4.30 0.94
CA THR A 66 -1.85 -5.52 1.06
C THR A 66 -1.44 -6.34 2.29
N GLY A 67 -2.41 -6.94 2.97
CA GLY A 67 -2.19 -7.84 4.09
C GLY A 67 -1.49 -9.16 3.73
N SER A 68 -1.43 -9.51 2.43
CA SER A 68 -0.66 -10.68 1.98
C SER A 68 0.86 -10.53 2.19
N THR A 69 1.33 -9.31 2.49
CA THR A 69 2.72 -9.03 2.90
C THR A 69 3.14 -9.80 4.17
N VAL A 70 2.17 -10.16 5.02
CA VAL A 70 2.40 -11.06 6.16
C VAL A 70 2.80 -12.45 5.69
N VAL A 71 2.12 -12.95 4.66
CA VAL A 71 2.24 -14.35 4.21
C VAL A 71 3.53 -14.59 3.43
N ASN A 72 3.95 -13.60 2.64
CA ASN A 72 5.19 -13.69 1.84
C ASN A 72 6.42 -13.12 2.56
N GLY A 73 6.27 -12.60 3.79
CA GLY A 73 7.37 -12.07 4.59
C GLY A 73 7.86 -10.69 4.20
N THR A 74 7.21 -9.96 3.29
CA THR A 74 7.64 -8.61 2.90
C THR A 74 7.06 -7.51 3.79
N ILE A 75 6.33 -7.85 4.86
CA ILE A 75 5.79 -6.88 5.81
C ILE A 75 6.90 -6.15 6.59
N ASP A 76 7.97 -6.85 6.94
CA ASP A 76 9.07 -6.29 7.75
C ASP A 76 9.74 -5.12 7.01
N GLU A 77 10.03 -5.30 5.72
CA GLU A 77 10.60 -4.25 4.86
C GLU A 77 9.71 -3.00 4.79
N ILE A 78 8.39 -3.16 4.87
CA ILE A 78 7.43 -2.06 4.84
C ILE A 78 7.44 -1.30 6.17
N VAL A 79 7.40 -2.04 7.28
CA VAL A 79 7.41 -1.44 8.63
C VAL A 79 8.72 -0.71 8.90
N ASP A 80 9.85 -1.27 8.44
CA ASP A 80 11.19 -0.68 8.59
C ASP A 80 11.38 0.65 7.84
N THR A 81 10.48 1.00 6.90
CA THR A 81 10.53 2.30 6.21
C THR A 81 10.16 3.50 7.09
N ASP A 82 9.57 3.26 8.26
CA ASP A 82 9.03 4.29 9.19
C ASP A 82 8.08 5.29 8.49
N ARG A 83 7.35 4.83 7.47
CA ARG A 83 6.31 5.61 6.78
C ARG A 83 4.95 5.37 7.38
N ASP A 84 4.07 6.38 7.25
CA ASP A 84 2.68 6.25 7.64
C ASP A 84 2.00 5.16 6.79
N THR A 85 1.90 3.96 7.36
CA THR A 85 1.50 2.75 6.65
C THR A 85 0.14 2.28 7.12
N CYS A 86 -0.75 1.99 6.18
CA CYS A 86 -2.06 1.43 6.41
C CYS A 86 -2.24 0.15 5.60
N PHE A 87 -2.56 -0.96 6.26
CA PHE A 87 -2.69 -2.26 5.62
C PHE A 87 -4.14 -2.58 5.24
N TYR A 88 -4.41 -3.15 4.07
CA TYR A 88 -5.76 -3.56 3.65
C TYR A 88 -5.87 -5.05 3.37
N GLY A 89 -7.13 -5.52 3.28
CA GLY A 89 -7.44 -6.93 3.05
C GLY A 89 -7.60 -7.72 4.34
N VAL A 90 -8.27 -8.87 4.26
CA VAL A 90 -8.63 -9.67 5.44
C VAL A 90 -7.43 -10.36 6.10
N THR A 91 -6.38 -10.62 5.33
CA THR A 91 -5.18 -11.34 5.78
C THR A 91 -4.44 -10.62 6.92
N ILE A 92 -4.50 -9.28 6.97
CA ILE A 92 -3.79 -8.52 8.01
C ILE A 92 -4.53 -8.50 9.36
N THR A 93 -5.85 -8.75 9.41
CA THR A 93 -6.69 -8.41 10.57
C THR A 93 -6.13 -8.92 11.91
N GLY A 94 -5.70 -10.18 11.98
CA GLY A 94 -5.11 -10.74 13.19
C GLY A 94 -3.78 -10.08 13.55
N VAL A 95 -2.89 -9.92 12.58
CA VAL A 95 -1.56 -9.32 12.77
C VAL A 95 -1.66 -7.85 13.14
N ALA A 96 -2.54 -7.09 12.48
CA ALA A 96 -2.80 -5.69 12.82
C ALA A 96 -3.30 -5.53 14.26
N SER A 97 -4.23 -6.38 14.70
CA SER A 97 -4.71 -6.37 16.09
C SER A 97 -3.63 -6.73 17.10
N LEU A 98 -2.72 -7.66 16.78
CA LEU A 98 -1.66 -8.10 17.68
C LEU A 98 -0.52 -7.10 17.79
N LEU A 99 -0.17 -6.43 16.68
CA LEU A 99 0.99 -5.55 16.57
C LEU A 99 0.63 -4.06 16.59
N GLY A 100 -0.66 -3.70 16.68
CA GLY A 100 -1.12 -2.32 16.67
C GLY A 100 -0.93 -1.60 15.33
N LEU A 101 -0.92 -2.34 14.21
CA LEU A 101 -0.75 -1.77 12.87
C LEU A 101 -2.05 -1.11 12.40
N LYS A 102 -1.96 -0.02 11.63
CA LYS A 102 -3.14 0.61 11.03
C LYS A 102 -3.72 -0.30 9.96
N GLN A 103 -5.03 -0.55 10.03
CA GLN A 103 -5.75 -1.34 9.06
C GLN A 103 -6.81 -0.49 8.35
N TYR A 104 -6.81 -0.53 7.02
CA TYR A 104 -7.87 -0.02 6.17
C TYR A 104 -8.94 -1.11 6.01
N CYS A 105 -10.12 -0.87 6.59
CA CYS A 105 -11.27 -1.74 6.45
C CYS A 105 -12.32 -1.06 5.55
N PHE A 106 -12.71 -1.73 4.45
CA PHE A 106 -13.81 -1.30 3.60
C PHE A 106 -15.17 -1.81 4.11
N MET A 107 -15.28 -2.26 5.38
CA MET A 107 -16.62 -2.52 5.92
C MET A 107 -17.37 -1.20 6.01
N THR A 108 -18.18 -0.93 4.98
CA THR A 108 -19.44 -0.20 5.16
C THR A 108 -20.10 -0.81 6.38
N GLU A 109 -20.40 0.02 7.37
CA GLU A 109 -21.12 -0.33 8.60
C GLU A 109 -22.04 -1.54 8.37
N ALA A 110 -21.64 -2.70 8.90
CA ALA A 110 -22.60 -3.76 9.12
C ALA A 110 -23.43 -3.29 10.32
N LEU A 111 -24.70 -2.98 10.02
CA LEU A 111 -25.78 -2.61 10.94
C LEU A 111 -25.72 -3.34 12.29
#